data_AF-A0A3B8MR64-F1
#
_entry.id   AF-A0A3B8MR64-F1
#
_cell.length_a   1.000
_cell.length_b   1.000
_cell.length_c   1.000
_cell.angle_alpha   90.00
_cell.angle_beta   90.00
_cell.angle_gamma   90.00
#
_symmetry.space_group_name_H-M   'P 1'
#
loop_
_entity.id
_entity.type
_entity.pdbx_description
1 polymer ?
#
loop_
_entity_poly.entity_id
_entity_poly.type
_entity_poly.pdbx_seq_one_letter_code
_entity_poly.pdbx_strand_id
1 'polypeptide(L)'
;SIADIQVHEGPSEIRRIDQQRAVLISANVSGLDLGTATSFIQQALEGTDVPSDVSFVIGGQNKEMETSLDSLRFALALAIFLVYIVMASQFESFIHPLVIMFTIPLALIGVIVVLFATGVPLSVVVFLGMIMLAGIVVNNAI
;
A
#
# COMPACT_ATOMS: atom_id res chain seq x y z
N SER A 1 58.43 20.01 -16.70
CA SER A 1 57.22 20.05 -15.87
C SER A 1 56.81 18.61 -15.56
N ILE A 2 56.48 18.27 -14.31
CA ILE A 2 56.28 16.87 -13.87
C ILE A 2 54.84 16.60 -13.40
N ALA A 3 53.98 17.63 -13.36
CA ALA A 3 52.56 17.50 -13.09
C ALA A 3 51.79 18.67 -13.72
N ASP A 4 50.56 18.40 -14.12
CA ASP A 4 49.55 19.38 -14.49
C ASP A 4 48.45 19.36 -13.44
N ILE A 5 48.10 20.52 -12.88
CA ILE A 5 47.14 20.64 -11.79
C ILE A 5 45.91 21.36 -12.35
N GLN A 6 44.79 20.66 -12.40
CA GLN A 6 43.51 21.21 -12.84
C GLN A 6 42.47 21.03 -11.73
N VAL A 7 41.72 22.10 -11.45
CA VAL A 7 40.56 22.04 -10.55
C VAL A 7 39.37 21.54 -11.35
N HIS A 8 38.70 20.51 -10.86
CA HIS A 8 37.47 19.98 -11.44
C HIS A 8 36.39 19.92 -10.37
N GLU A 9 35.14 20.18 -10.77
CA GLU A 9 33.99 19.91 -9.93
C GLU A 9 33.67 18.42 -9.96
N GLY A 10 33.65 17.81 -8.78
CA GLY A 10 33.26 16.43 -8.56
C GLY A 10 32.04 16.35 -7.65
N PRO A 11 31.34 15.20 -7.62
CA PRO A 11 30.20 15.01 -6.73
C PRO A 11 30.64 15.14 -5.26
N SER A 12 29.95 15.98 -4.48
CA SER A 12 30.21 16.17 -3.05
C SER A 12 29.87 14.92 -2.23
N GLU A 13 28.93 14.10 -2.70
CA GLU A 13 28.55 12.82 -2.10
C GLU A 13 28.05 11.87 -3.20
N ILE A 14 28.44 10.58 -3.11
CA ILE A 14 27.88 9.54 -3.98
C ILE A 14 26.98 8.66 -3.13
N ARG A 15 25.68 8.86 -3.26
CA ARG A 15 24.66 8.00 -2.63
C ARG A 15 24.38 6.81 -3.53
N ARG A 16 24.16 5.66 -2.90
CA ARG A 16 23.79 4.42 -3.57
C ARG A 16 22.62 3.76 -2.88
N ILE A 17 21.68 3.26 -3.67
CA ILE A 17 20.57 2.41 -3.25
C ILE A 17 20.68 1.16 -4.12
N ASP A 18 20.67 -0.02 -3.49
CA ASP A 18 20.81 -1.31 -4.19
C ASP A 18 22.00 -1.36 -5.17
N GLN A 19 23.15 -0.83 -4.73
CA GLN A 19 24.42 -0.73 -5.48
C GLN A 19 24.41 0.22 -6.69
N GLN A 20 23.26 0.81 -7.04
CA GLN A 20 23.12 1.79 -8.12
C GLN A 20 23.32 3.22 -7.59
N ARG A 21 23.93 4.11 -8.39
CA ARG A 21 24.08 5.53 -8.01
C ARG A 21 22.69 6.16 -7.98
N ALA A 22 22.34 6.79 -6.87
CA ALA A 22 21.02 7.34 -6.65
C ALA A 22 21.11 8.83 -6.28
N VAL A 23 20.15 9.61 -6.78
CA VAL A 23 19.91 10.98 -6.36
C VAL A 23 18.60 10.99 -5.57
N LEU A 24 18.63 11.51 -4.35
CA LEU A 24 17.48 11.51 -3.46
C LEU A 24 16.77 12.86 -3.54
N ILE A 25 15.52 12.85 -3.98
CA ILE A 25 14.66 14.03 -4.05
C ILE A 25 13.60 13.89 -2.96
N SER A 26 13.66 14.77 -1.97
CA SER A 26 12.71 14.79 -0.85
C SER A 26 11.69 15.91 -1.01
N ALA A 27 10.43 15.60 -0.79
CA ALA A 27 9.35 16.58 -0.70
C ALA A 27 8.48 16.26 0.52
N ASN A 28 7.91 17.30 1.14
CA ASN A 28 6.95 17.14 2.22
C ASN A 28 5.53 17.34 1.64
N VAL A 29 4.63 16.40 1.91
CA VAL A 29 3.24 16.46 1.47
C VAL A 29 2.41 17.07 2.61
N SER A 30 1.66 18.13 2.31
CA SER A 30 0.77 18.78 3.28
C SER A 30 -0.60 19.00 2.64
N GLY A 31 -1.67 18.64 3.36
CA GLY A 31 -3.05 18.84 2.91
C GLY A 31 -3.56 17.85 1.85
N LEU A 32 -2.74 16.90 1.39
CA LEU A 32 -3.13 15.82 0.49
C LEU A 32 -2.87 14.47 1.15
N ASP A 33 -3.68 13.46 0.83
CA ASP A 33 -3.38 12.09 1.21
C ASP A 33 -2.20 11.55 0.38
N LEU A 34 -1.49 10.59 0.95
CA LEU A 34 -0.28 10.04 0.37
C LEU A 34 -0.54 9.37 -0.99
N GLY A 35 -1.69 8.70 -1.16
CA GLY A 35 -2.07 8.05 -2.41
C GLY A 35 -2.22 9.05 -3.54
N THR A 36 -3.00 10.11 -3.32
CA THR A 36 -3.19 11.21 -4.28
C THR A 36 -1.89 11.94 -4.60
N ALA A 37 -1.05 12.21 -3.60
CA ALA A 37 0.25 12.84 -3.85
C ALA A 37 1.15 11.98 -4.75
N THR A 38 1.12 10.66 -4.56
CA THR A 38 1.95 9.74 -5.32
C THR A 38 1.46 9.53 -6.75
N SER A 39 0.14 9.54 -6.97
CA SER A 39 -0.42 9.49 -8.33
C SER A 39 -0.11 10.75 -9.12
N PHE A 40 -0.12 11.94 -8.49
CA PHE A 40 0.32 13.17 -9.14
C PHE A 40 1.80 13.12 -9.54
N ILE A 41 2.67 12.63 -8.66
CA ILE A 41 4.10 12.47 -8.96
C ILE A 41 4.29 11.49 -10.12
N GLN A 42 3.60 10.35 -10.09
CA GLN A 42 3.70 9.35 -11.14
C GLN A 42 3.22 9.89 -12.49
N GLN A 43 2.11 10.62 -12.51
CA GLN A 43 1.59 11.24 -13.72
C GLN A 43 2.52 12.34 -14.28
N ALA A 44 3.20 13.09 -13.41
CA ALA A 44 4.21 14.06 -13.83
C ALA A 44 5.47 13.38 -14.40
N LEU A 45 5.87 12.24 -13.83
CA LEU A 45 7.00 11.44 -14.31
C LEU A 45 6.71 10.79 -15.67
N GLU A 46 5.49 10.30 -15.89
CA GLU A 46 5.06 9.75 -17.19
C GLU A 46 5.09 10.80 -18.32
N GLY A 47 4.91 12.09 -18.00
CA GLY A 47 4.99 13.19 -18.95
C GLY A 47 6.40 13.71 -19.25
N THR A 48 7.44 13.13 -18.66
CA THR A 48 8.83 13.58 -18.79
C THR A 48 9.63 12.61 -19.65
N ASP A 49 10.41 13.11 -20.61
CA ASP A 49 11.35 12.28 -21.37
C ASP A 49 12.53 11.87 -20.48
N VAL A 50 12.48 10.63 -19.99
CA VAL A 50 13.53 10.04 -19.15
C VAL A 50 14.55 9.33 -20.04
N PRO A 51 15.86 9.66 -19.92
CA PRO A 51 16.92 8.90 -20.56
C PRO A 51 16.86 7.41 -20.19
N SER A 52 17.14 6.52 -21.14
CA SER A 52 17.01 5.06 -20.95
C SER A 52 17.95 4.47 -19.89
N ASP A 53 18.93 5.23 -19.42
CA ASP A 53 19.89 4.87 -18.37
C ASP A 53 19.47 5.33 -16.97
N VAL A 54 18.32 5.99 -16.82
CA VAL A 54 17.80 6.51 -15.54
C VAL A 54 16.46 5.87 -15.22
N SER A 55 16.30 5.40 -13.98
CA SER A 55 15.03 4.92 -13.44
C SER A 55 14.58 5.77 -12.25
N PHE A 56 13.26 5.94 -12.13
CA PHE A 56 12.64 6.62 -11.00
C PHE A 56 11.98 5.58 -10.09
N VAL A 57 12.23 5.71 -8.79
CA VAL A 57 11.58 4.88 -7.77
C VAL A 57 10.99 5.81 -6.72
N ILE A 58 9.67 5.73 -6.52
CA ILE A 58 8.99 6.45 -5.45
C ILE A 58 9.23 5.68 -4.15
N GLY A 59 10.09 6.21 -3.29
CA GLY A 59 10.47 5.63 -2.01
C GLY A 59 9.76 6.26 -0.80
N GLY A 60 10.27 5.97 0.40
CA GLY A 60 9.81 6.56 1.65
C GLY A 60 8.47 5.99 2.13
N GLN A 61 7.65 6.84 2.76
CA GLN A 61 6.40 6.44 3.42
C GLN A 61 5.42 5.73 2.49
N ASN A 62 5.40 6.08 1.19
CA ASN A 62 4.52 5.39 0.23
C ASN A 62 4.94 3.92 0.07
N LYS A 63 6.25 3.66 -0.08
CA LYS A 63 6.73 2.30 -0.25
C LYS A 63 6.49 1.44 1.00
N GLU A 64 6.65 2.03 2.19
CA GLU A 64 6.31 1.38 3.45
C GLU A 64 4.80 1.09 3.57
N MET A 65 3.96 2.04 3.16
CA MET A 65 2.51 1.86 3.12
C MET A 65 2.11 0.74 2.15
N GLU A 66 2.62 0.74 0.91
CA GLU A 66 2.36 -0.31 -0.08
C GLU A 66 2.71 -1.69 0.46
N THR A 67 3.92 -1.84 1.01
CA THR A 67 4.40 -3.10 1.60
C THR A 67 3.51 -3.56 2.77
N SER A 68 3.07 -2.62 3.61
CA SER A 68 2.17 -2.91 4.73
C SER A 68 0.78 -3.31 4.24
N LEU A 69 0.23 -2.60 3.25
CA LEU A 69 -1.06 -2.89 2.65
C LEU A 69 -1.07 -4.27 1.99
N ASP A 70 -0.01 -4.67 1.30
CA ASP A 70 0.09 -6.01 0.71
C ASP A 70 0.10 -7.11 1.78
N SER A 71 0.85 -6.90 2.85
CA SER A 71 0.87 -7.82 4.00
C SER A 71 -0.51 -7.93 4.64
N LEU A 72 -1.23 -6.82 4.80
CA LEU A 72 -2.58 -6.78 5.37
C LEU A 72 -3.64 -7.37 4.44
N ARG A 73 -3.53 -7.16 3.13
CA ARG A 73 -4.39 -7.79 2.12
C ARG A 73 -4.24 -9.30 2.17
N PHE A 74 -3.00 -9.78 2.25
CA PHE A 74 -2.73 -11.20 2.45
C PHE A 74 -3.33 -11.72 3.76
N ALA A 75 -3.13 -11.00 4.87
CA ALA A 75 -3.70 -11.36 6.16
C ALA A 75 -5.24 -11.40 6.16
N LEU A 76 -5.90 -10.44 5.51
CA LEU A 76 -7.35 -10.39 5.35
C LEU A 76 -7.85 -11.58 4.53
N ALA A 77 -7.21 -11.88 3.40
CA ALA A 77 -7.57 -13.03 2.58
C ALA A 77 -7.40 -14.35 3.34
N LEU A 78 -6.30 -14.48 4.10
CA LEU A 78 -6.05 -15.63 4.95
C LEU A 78 -7.09 -15.74 6.07
N ALA A 79 -7.46 -14.63 6.71
CA ALA A 79 -8.49 -14.60 7.75
C ALA A 79 -9.85 -15.07 7.22
N ILE A 80 -10.29 -14.56 6.07
CA ILE A 80 -11.53 -14.98 5.41
C ILE A 80 -11.48 -16.48 5.09
N PHE A 81 -10.35 -16.96 4.56
CA PHE A 81 -10.15 -18.37 4.24
C PHE A 81 -10.22 -19.26 5.48
N LEU A 82 -9.56 -18.88 6.58
CA LEU A 82 -9.60 -19.64 7.83
C LEU A 82 -11.00 -19.67 8.44
N VAL A 83 -11.69 -18.52 8.45
CA VAL A 83 -13.08 -18.42 8.91
C VAL A 83 -13.99 -19.32 8.08
N TYR A 84 -13.83 -19.35 6.76
CA TYR A 84 -14.58 -20.26 5.90
C TYR A 84 -14.41 -21.73 6.29
N ILE A 85 -13.17 -22.17 6.54
CA ILE A 85 -12.89 -23.57 6.92
C ILE A 85 -13.53 -23.91 8.26
N VAL A 86 -13.39 -23.04 9.26
CA VAL A 86 -13.99 -23.23 10.59
C VAL A 86 -15.50 -23.37 10.45
N MET A 87 -16.13 -22.49 9.66
CA MET A 87 -17.56 -22.52 9.38
C MET A 87 -17.99 -23.77 8.62
N ALA A 88 -17.26 -24.17 7.58
CA ALA A 88 -17.56 -25.37 6.82
C ALA A 88 -17.51 -26.63 7.69
N SER A 89 -16.55 -26.68 8.62
CA SER A 89 -16.46 -27.74 9.62
C SER A 89 -17.60 -27.69 10.63
N GLN A 90 -18.06 -26.50 11.03
CA GLN A 90 -19.14 -26.33 12.00
C GLN A 90 -20.52 -26.72 11.43
N PHE A 91 -20.79 -26.33 10.19
CA PHE A 91 -22.07 -26.59 9.52
C PHE A 91 -22.09 -27.93 8.75
N GLU A 92 -20.99 -28.68 8.75
CA GLU A 92 -20.79 -29.90 7.94
C GLU A 92 -21.18 -29.70 6.46
N SER A 93 -21.06 -28.47 5.96
CA SER A 93 -21.60 -28.04 4.66
C SER A 93 -20.74 -26.92 4.08
N PHE A 94 -20.48 -27.00 2.77
CA PHE A 94 -19.75 -25.97 2.05
C PHE A 94 -20.64 -24.81 1.57
N ILE A 95 -21.96 -25.02 1.51
CA ILE A 95 -22.90 -24.01 1.00
C ILE A 95 -23.27 -22.98 2.07
N HIS A 96 -23.58 -23.43 3.30
CA HIS A 96 -23.99 -22.51 4.38
C HIS A 96 -22.93 -21.44 4.70
N PRO A 97 -21.63 -21.77 4.85
CA PRO A 97 -20.58 -20.78 5.06
C PRO A 97 -20.45 -19.78 3.91
N LEU A 98 -20.64 -20.24 2.66
CA LEU A 98 -20.51 -19.40 1.48
C LEU A 98 -21.61 -18.33 1.42
N VAL A 99 -22.84 -18.69 1.83
CA VAL A 99 -23.95 -17.73 1.97
C VAL A 99 -23.64 -16.69 3.05
N ILE A 100 -23.08 -17.12 4.18
CA ILE A 100 -22.70 -16.21 5.27
C ILE A 100 -21.59 -15.26 4.82
N MET A 101 -20.57 -15.73 4.09
CA MET A 101 -19.49 -14.88 3.58
C MET A 101 -19.98 -13.80 2.60
N PHE A 102 -21.16 -13.96 2.00
CA PHE A 102 -21.76 -12.93 1.15
C PHE A 102 -22.13 -11.64 1.92
N THR A 103 -22.13 -11.69 3.26
CA THR A 103 -22.25 -10.50 4.12
C THR A 103 -20.98 -9.64 4.15
N ILE A 104 -19.80 -10.20 3.82
CA ILE A 104 -18.52 -9.48 3.84
C ILE A 104 -18.48 -8.37 2.77
N PRO A 105 -18.84 -8.61 1.49
CA PRO A 105 -18.96 -7.54 0.50
C PRO A 105 -19.89 -6.41 0.94
N LEU A 106 -21.01 -6.74 1.61
CA LEU A 106 -21.95 -5.74 2.13
C LEU A 106 -21.32 -4.89 3.24
N ALA A 107 -20.56 -5.52 4.15
CA ALA A 107 -19.82 -4.81 5.20
C ALA A 107 -18.74 -3.88 4.61
N LEU A 108 -18.04 -4.31 3.56
CA LEU A 108 -17.04 -3.50 2.86
C LEU A 108 -17.64 -2.24 2.23
N ILE A 109 -18.84 -2.32 1.65
CA ILE A 109 -19.56 -1.15 1.13
C ILE A 109 -19.80 -0.14 2.26
N GLY A 110 -20.22 -0.60 3.44
CA GLY A 110 -20.39 0.26 4.61
C GLY A 110 -19.10 0.97 5.03
N VAL A 111 -17.98 0.25 5.04
CA VAL A 111 -16.65 0.83 5.33
C VAL A 111 -16.28 1.91 4.31
N ILE A 112 -16.44 1.63 3.02
CA ILE A 112 -16.12 2.58 1.94
C ILE A 112 -16.96 3.85 2.08
N VAL A 113 -18.26 3.72 2.33
CA VAL A 113 -19.17 4.87 2.52
C VAL A 113 -18.75 5.72 3.71
N VAL A 114 -18.40 5.10 4.84
CA VAL A 114 -17.98 5.83 6.05
C VAL A 114 -16.64 6.52 5.85
N LEU A 115 -15.65 5.86 5.22
CA LEU A 115 -14.35 6.46 4.92
C LEU A 115 -14.50 7.66 3.99
N PHE A 116 -15.33 7.50 2.95
CA PHE A 116 -15.62 8.59 2.02
C PHE A 116 -16.31 9.76 2.71
N ALA A 117 -17.31 9.51 3.55
CA ALA A 117 -18.03 10.56 4.28
C ALA A 117 -17.17 11.28 5.33
N THR A 118 -16.22 10.57 5.95
CA THR A 118 -15.34 11.14 6.99
C THR A 118 -14.04 11.73 6.42
N GLY A 119 -13.74 11.50 5.14
CA GLY A 119 -12.49 11.91 4.53
C GLY A 119 -11.26 11.21 5.12
N VAL A 120 -11.43 10.08 5.79
CA VAL A 120 -10.34 9.32 6.40
C VAL A 120 -9.62 8.52 5.30
N PRO A 121 -8.31 8.71 5.09
CA PRO A 121 -7.57 7.98 4.08
C PRO A 121 -7.44 6.50 4.46
N LEU A 122 -7.28 5.66 3.45
CA LEU A 122 -6.92 4.26 3.66
C LEU A 122 -5.57 4.18 4.34
N SER A 123 -5.54 3.52 5.50
CA SER A 123 -4.33 3.31 6.29
C SER A 123 -4.32 1.91 6.88
N VAL A 124 -3.15 1.52 7.42
CA VAL A 124 -2.97 0.27 8.17
C VAL A 124 -4.04 0.09 9.26
N VAL A 125 -4.39 1.16 9.97
CA VAL A 125 -5.38 1.14 11.05
C VAL A 125 -6.78 0.80 10.50
N VAL A 126 -7.15 1.37 9.35
CA VAL A 126 -8.44 1.07 8.71
C VAL A 126 -8.51 -0.41 8.29
N PHE A 127 -7.41 -0.96 7.76
CA PHE A 127 -7.33 -2.38 7.40
C PHE A 127 -7.45 -3.31 8.61
N LEU A 128 -6.82 -2.98 9.74
CA LEU A 128 -7.00 -3.72 10.99
C LEU A 128 -8.48 -3.71 11.43
N GLY A 129 -9.15 -2.56 11.31
CA GLY A 129 -10.58 -2.43 11.53
C GLY A 129 -11.42 -3.33 10.61
N MET A 130 -11.09 -3.40 9.32
CA MET A 130 -11.76 -4.28 8.37
C MET A 130 -11.59 -5.77 8.72
N ILE A 131 -10.39 -6.18 9.14
CA ILE A 131 -10.13 -7.56 9.57
C ILE A 131 -10.99 -7.92 10.79
N MET A 132 -11.07 -7.03 11.79
CA MET A 132 -11.94 -7.22 12.96
C MET A 132 -13.42 -7.26 12.56
N LEU A 133 -13.85 -6.35 11.68
CA LEU A 133 -15.22 -6.29 11.19
C LEU A 133 -15.63 -7.59 10.48
N ALA A 134 -14.76 -8.16 9.65
CA ALA A 134 -15.02 -9.44 8.99
C ALA A 134 -15.32 -10.56 10.00
N GLY A 135 -14.57 -10.63 11.11
CA GLY A 135 -14.85 -11.57 12.19
C GLY A 135 -16.18 -11.31 12.91
N ILE A 136 -16.48 -10.04 13.23
CA ILE A 136 -17.72 -9.66 13.93
C ILE A 136 -18.95 -9.96 13.07
N VAL A 137 -18.91 -9.60 11.78
CA VAL A 137 -20.03 -9.80 10.85
C VAL A 137 -20.32 -11.29 10.66
N VAL A 138 -19.29 -12.12 10.55
CA VAL A 138 -19.48 -13.57 10.46
C VAL A 138 -20.05 -14.11 11.77
N ASN A 139 -19.52 -13.71 12.93
CA ASN A 139 -20.07 -14.15 14.23
C ASN A 139 -21.55 -13.76 14.41
N ASN A 140 -21.96 -12.59 13.92
CA ASN A 140 -23.35 -12.14 13.98
C ASN A 140 -24.27 -12.86 12.98
N ALA A 141 -23.73 -13.59 12.01
CA ALA A 141 -24.47 -14.32 10.99
C ALA A 141 -24.60 -15.83 11.31
N ILE A 142 -23.94 -16.31 12.36
CA ILE A 142 -24.06 -17.66 12.95
C ILE A 142 -25.25 -17.72 13.92
#